data_AF-A0A840NH84-F1
#
_entry.id   AF-A0A840NH84-F1
#
_cell.length_a   1.000
_cell.length_b   1.000
_cell.length_c   1.000
_cell.angle_alpha   90.00
_cell.angle_beta   90.00
_cell.angle_gamma   90.00
#
_symmetry.space_group_name_H-M   'P 1'
#
loop_
_entity.id
_entity.type
_entity.pdbx_description
1 polymer ?
#
loop_
_entity_poly.entity_id
_entity_poly.type
_entity_poly.pdbx_seq_one_letter_code
_entity_poly.pdbx_strand_id
1 'polypeptide(L)'
;MTSGTGSMVSRRRLGIELRLLREQAGMSATDAAERLDDLSQTKISRLERGKVQRPRIGDIRALLELYGVSGNDAEGLLDLTRGSRGRGWWNSYSDLLPTWFHGYVGLEAEAADVINFEPQLIPGLLQTEAYVRALARTVPGISSERVERQVKVRMLRQQVLQREDPLKLWAILDEAVLRRPFGGPEVMREQLDHLVEVSTWANIVLQVLPFSAGSHPAISGGFAVLGFPDTGDTDVAYLDAHGGLYLDGAADVVWYRELFDHLRARAADPDRTGELVKKISKEST
;
A
#
# COMPACT_ATOMS: atom_id res chain seq x y z
N MET A 1 23.83 -13.67 -7.50
CA MET A 1 24.58 -12.42 -7.73
C MET A 1 23.63 -11.41 -8.36
N THR A 2 22.97 -10.58 -7.56
CA THR A 2 22.03 -9.55 -8.04
C THR A 2 22.71 -8.20 -7.93
N SER A 3 23.23 -7.74 -9.06
CA SER A 3 23.93 -6.48 -9.24
C SER A 3 23.01 -5.28 -8.97
N GLY A 4 23.28 -4.56 -7.87
CA GLY A 4 23.67 -3.14 -7.85
C GLY A 4 22.93 -2.10 -8.71
N THR A 5 21.66 -2.31 -9.05
CA THR A 5 20.80 -1.28 -9.67
C THR A 5 19.64 -1.00 -8.72
N GLY A 6 19.49 0.26 -8.28
CA GLY A 6 18.35 0.67 -7.45
C GLY A 6 17.05 0.32 -8.16
N SER A 7 16.28 -0.61 -7.57
CA SER A 7 14.98 -1.05 -8.10
C SER A 7 14.09 0.16 -8.42
N MET A 8 13.26 0.05 -9.47
CA MET A 8 12.29 1.09 -9.85
C MET A 8 11.44 1.50 -8.64
N VAL A 9 11.07 0.54 -7.79
CA VAL A 9 10.38 0.75 -6.51
C VAL A 9 11.15 1.71 -5.61
N SER A 10 12.45 1.49 -5.42
CA SER A 10 13.28 2.37 -4.58
C SER A 10 13.41 3.78 -5.16
N ARG A 11 13.51 3.91 -6.50
CA ARG A 11 13.58 5.22 -7.17
C ARG A 11 12.29 6.01 -7.06
N ARG A 12 11.16 5.31 -7.22
CA ARG A 12 9.83 5.90 -7.11
C ARG A 12 9.57 6.39 -5.69
N ARG A 13 9.85 5.53 -4.70
CA ARG A 13 9.79 5.90 -3.29
C ARG A 13 10.67 7.11 -2.98
N LEU A 14 11.94 7.10 -3.38
CA LEU A 14 12.85 8.25 -3.20
C LEU A 14 12.30 9.55 -3.80
N GLY A 15 11.70 9.48 -5.00
CA GLY A 15 11.14 10.64 -5.68
C GLY A 15 9.99 11.30 -4.92
N ILE A 16 9.04 10.48 -4.45
CA ILE A 16 7.91 10.93 -3.61
C ILE A 16 8.42 11.73 -2.42
N GLU A 17 9.45 11.22 -1.75
CA GLU A 17 9.99 11.86 -0.54
C GLU A 17 10.63 13.20 -0.78
N LEU A 18 11.44 13.29 -1.82
CA LEU A 18 12.09 14.54 -2.17
C LEU A 18 11.05 15.62 -2.50
N ARG A 19 9.95 15.23 -3.16
CA ARG A 19 8.87 16.15 -3.47
C ARG A 19 8.15 16.63 -2.22
N LEU A 20 7.76 15.71 -1.32
CA LEU A 20 7.06 16.06 -0.08
C LEU A 20 7.90 16.97 0.81
N LEU A 21 9.19 16.65 0.97
CA LEU A 21 10.11 17.46 1.76
C LEU A 21 10.31 18.86 1.18
N ARG A 22 10.36 18.97 -0.15
CA ARG A 22 10.43 20.28 -0.83
C ARG A 22 9.18 21.11 -0.56
N GLU A 23 8.00 20.51 -0.69
CA GLU A 23 6.72 21.17 -0.46
C GLU A 23 6.57 21.59 1.03
N GLN A 24 7.03 20.76 1.97
CA GLN A 24 7.05 21.09 3.41
C GLN A 24 8.04 22.22 3.74
N ALA A 25 9.16 22.30 3.03
CA ALA A 25 10.08 23.42 3.13
C ALA A 25 9.53 24.71 2.48
N GLY A 26 8.33 24.67 1.90
CA GLY A 26 7.68 25.81 1.26
C GLY A 26 8.33 26.23 -0.06
N MET A 27 8.99 25.28 -0.75
CA MET A 27 9.79 25.55 -1.94
C MET A 27 9.15 25.00 -3.21
N SER A 28 9.22 25.73 -4.32
CA SER A 28 9.01 25.16 -5.65
C SER A 28 10.27 24.44 -6.14
N ALA A 29 10.12 23.59 -7.17
CA ALA A 29 11.29 22.95 -7.80
C ALA A 29 12.25 23.97 -8.44
N THR A 30 11.75 25.15 -8.80
CA THR A 30 12.56 26.26 -9.31
C THR A 30 13.36 26.89 -8.17
N ASP A 31 12.73 27.19 -7.03
CA ASP A 31 13.41 27.75 -5.85
C ASP A 31 14.51 26.80 -5.33
N ALA A 32 14.25 25.49 -5.40
CA ALA A 32 15.24 24.49 -5.00
C ALA A 32 16.45 24.45 -5.94
N ALA A 33 16.23 24.62 -7.25
CA ALA A 33 17.29 24.68 -8.24
C ALA A 33 18.13 25.97 -8.14
N GLU A 34 17.50 27.10 -7.84
CA GLU A 34 18.22 28.38 -7.65
C GLU A 34 19.13 28.37 -6.42
N ARG A 35 18.82 27.54 -5.42
CA ARG A 35 19.64 27.39 -4.21
C ARG A 35 20.68 26.27 -4.29
N LEU A 36 20.67 25.48 -5.37
CA LEU A 36 21.62 24.39 -5.60
C LEU A 36 22.23 24.52 -7.00
N ASP A 37 23.40 25.17 -7.08
CA ASP A 37 24.10 25.46 -8.34
C ASP A 37 24.33 24.21 -9.22
N ASP A 38 24.49 23.03 -8.59
CA ASP A 38 24.76 21.75 -9.26
C ASP A 38 23.50 20.95 -9.67
N LEU A 39 22.29 21.42 -9.33
CA LEU A 39 21.03 20.72 -9.59
C LEU A 39 20.01 21.60 -10.33
N SER A 40 19.80 21.33 -11.62
CA SER A 40 18.77 22.02 -12.40
C SER A 40 17.35 21.63 -12.00
N GLN A 41 16.38 22.53 -12.21
CA GLN A 41 14.94 22.30 -12.00
C GLN A 41 14.48 21.01 -12.70
N THR A 42 14.89 20.81 -13.95
CA THR A 42 14.56 19.60 -14.72
C THR A 42 15.09 18.32 -14.07
N LYS A 43 16.29 18.36 -13.49
CA LYS A 43 16.89 17.22 -12.78
C LYS A 43 16.14 16.93 -11.48
N ILE A 44 15.79 17.96 -10.71
CA ILE A 44 14.98 17.86 -9.49
C ILE A 44 13.61 17.24 -9.81
N SER A 45 12.88 17.77 -10.80
CA SER A 45 11.58 17.21 -11.19
C SER A 45 11.66 15.79 -11.76
N ARG A 46 12.81 15.37 -12.30
CA ARG A 46 13.02 13.97 -12.73
C ARG A 46 13.34 13.05 -11.55
N LEU A 47 14.11 13.53 -10.57
CA LEU A 47 14.38 12.82 -9.32
C LEU A 47 13.06 12.59 -8.56
N GLU A 48 12.26 13.63 -8.41
CA GLU A 48 10.97 13.61 -7.71
C GLU A 48 9.93 12.68 -8.37
N ARG A 49 10.05 12.41 -9.67
CA ARG A 49 9.21 11.43 -10.40
C ARG A 49 9.82 10.03 -10.46
N GLY A 50 10.96 9.79 -9.80
CA GLY A 50 11.67 8.50 -9.86
C GLY A 50 12.27 8.16 -11.25
N LYS A 51 12.30 9.12 -12.18
CA LYS A 51 12.73 8.91 -13.58
C LYS A 51 14.25 9.05 -13.79
N VAL A 52 15.03 9.21 -12.72
CA VAL A 52 16.50 9.15 -12.76
C VAL A 52 16.94 7.73 -12.42
N GLN A 53 17.48 7.01 -13.40
CA GLN A 53 17.83 5.59 -13.26
C GLN A 53 18.93 5.32 -12.22
N ARG A 54 19.84 6.29 -12.02
CA ARG A 54 20.90 6.24 -11.01
C ARG A 54 21.03 7.60 -10.31
N PRO A 55 20.19 7.89 -9.30
CA PRO A 55 20.31 9.12 -8.52
C PRO A 55 21.67 9.15 -7.82
N ARG A 56 22.37 10.28 -7.85
CA ARG A 56 23.66 10.40 -7.16
C ARG A 56 23.40 10.70 -5.69
N ILE A 57 24.09 9.99 -4.79
CA ILE A 57 23.98 10.21 -3.34
C ILE A 57 24.27 11.68 -2.98
N GLY A 58 25.23 12.32 -3.65
CA GLY A 58 25.53 13.74 -3.45
C GLY A 58 24.36 14.66 -3.81
N ASP A 59 23.66 14.38 -4.92
CA ASP A 59 22.48 15.15 -5.33
C ASP A 59 21.37 15.05 -4.28
N ILE A 60 21.14 13.83 -3.75
CA ILE A 60 20.12 13.59 -2.74
C ILE A 60 20.50 14.26 -1.42
N ARG A 61 21.76 14.16 -1.00
CA ARG A 61 22.24 14.83 0.22
C ARG A 61 22.05 16.34 0.17
N ALA A 62 22.40 16.96 -0.95
CA ALA A 62 22.24 18.41 -1.13
C ALA A 62 20.77 18.84 -1.04
N LEU A 63 19.85 18.08 -1.63
CA LEU A 63 18.41 18.33 -1.50
C LEU A 63 17.92 18.18 -0.06
N LEU A 64 18.37 17.15 0.66
CA LEU A 64 17.98 16.91 2.05
C LEU A 64 18.47 18.03 2.98
N GLU A 65 19.71 18.47 2.80
CA GLU A 65 20.27 19.61 3.54
C GLU A 65 19.47 20.89 3.26
N LEU A 66 19.13 21.13 1.98
CA LEU A 66 18.32 22.28 1.58
C LEU A 66 16.93 22.27 2.22
N TYR A 67 16.31 21.09 2.31
CA TYR A 67 14.99 20.91 2.90
C TYR A 67 15.02 20.81 4.43
N GLY A 68 16.20 20.93 5.06
CA GLY A 68 16.35 20.90 6.52
C GLY A 68 16.24 19.51 7.14
N VAL A 69 16.46 18.44 6.36
CA VAL A 69 16.37 17.06 6.82
C VAL A 69 17.74 16.54 7.27
N SER A 70 17.80 15.96 8.46
CA SER A 70 19.05 15.45 9.05
C SER A 70 18.82 14.14 9.83
N GLY A 71 19.89 13.56 10.36
CA GLY A 71 19.83 12.37 11.21
C GLY A 71 19.29 11.12 10.51
N ASN A 72 18.52 10.32 11.24
CA ASN A 72 18.01 9.03 10.76
C ASN A 72 17.08 9.13 9.54
N ASP A 73 16.46 10.29 9.33
CA ASP A 73 15.57 10.51 8.19
C ASP A 73 16.38 10.80 6.91
N ALA A 74 17.45 11.58 7.02
CA ALA A 74 18.38 11.78 5.92
C ALA A 74 19.06 10.46 5.52
N GLU A 75 19.55 9.66 6.49
CA GLU A 75 20.19 8.38 6.19
C GLU A 75 19.23 7.37 5.53
N GLY A 76 17.94 7.35 5.91
CA GLY A 76 16.95 6.48 5.26
C GLY A 76 16.71 6.79 3.78
N LEU A 77 16.81 8.07 3.39
CA LEU A 77 16.64 8.52 2.00
C LEU A 77 17.92 8.36 1.18
N LEU A 78 19.08 8.53 1.82
CA LEU A 78 20.36 8.17 1.22
C LEU A 78 20.46 6.65 1.02
N ASP A 79 19.88 5.86 1.92
CA ASP A 79 19.74 4.42 1.79
C ASP A 79 18.87 4.02 0.61
N LEU A 80 17.73 4.68 0.37
CA LEU A 80 16.94 4.51 -0.86
C LEU A 80 17.75 4.74 -2.13
N THR A 81 18.62 5.73 -2.09
CA THR A 81 19.55 6.04 -3.18
C THR A 81 20.58 4.94 -3.38
N ARG A 82 20.99 4.28 -2.29
CA ARG A 82 21.87 3.10 -2.28
C ARG A 82 21.14 1.79 -2.60
N GLY A 83 19.81 1.81 -2.75
CA GLY A 83 18.98 0.62 -3.03
C GLY A 83 18.30 -0.01 -1.79
N SER A 84 18.28 0.69 -0.65
CA SER A 84 17.73 0.27 0.65
C SER A 84 16.40 0.98 0.98
N ARG A 85 15.40 0.23 1.43
CA ARG A 85 13.96 0.57 1.53
C ARG A 85 13.62 1.81 2.43
N GLY A 86 12.95 2.86 1.94
CA GLY A 86 12.36 4.01 2.72
C GLY A 86 11.39 4.93 1.91
N ARG A 87 10.72 6.02 2.36
CA ARG A 87 9.90 6.30 3.57
C ARG A 87 9.16 7.67 3.37
N GLY A 88 7.81 7.77 3.41
CA GLY A 88 6.81 8.80 2.95
C GLY A 88 5.86 9.42 3.94
N TRP A 89 4.64 9.87 3.60
CA TRP A 89 3.75 10.56 4.57
C TRP A 89 3.54 9.76 5.90
N TRP A 90 3.81 8.47 5.85
CA TRP A 90 3.96 7.55 6.97
C TRP A 90 5.21 7.77 7.85
N ASN A 91 6.09 8.72 7.55
CA ASN A 91 7.33 9.05 8.28
C ASN A 91 7.02 9.56 9.67
N SER A 92 6.01 10.42 9.78
CA SER A 92 5.43 10.89 11.04
C SER A 92 4.80 9.75 11.88
N TYR A 93 4.70 8.55 11.30
CA TYR A 93 4.12 7.35 11.90
C TYR A 93 5.03 6.12 11.77
N SER A 94 6.34 6.34 11.53
CA SER A 94 7.30 5.27 11.26
C SER A 94 7.58 4.35 12.46
N ASP A 95 7.18 4.77 13.66
CA ASP A 95 7.17 3.97 14.89
C ASP A 95 5.97 3.01 14.99
N LEU A 96 4.95 3.21 14.13
CA LEU A 96 3.69 2.45 14.17
C LEU A 96 3.59 1.38 13.08
N LEU A 97 4.34 1.55 12.00
CA LEU A 97 4.39 0.62 10.89
C LEU A 97 5.74 -0.10 10.87
N PRO A 98 5.76 -1.41 10.56
CA PRO A 98 7.01 -2.08 10.31
C PRO A 98 7.77 -1.43 9.15
N THR A 99 9.10 -1.30 9.28
CA THR A 99 9.94 -0.63 8.27
C THR A 99 9.76 -1.21 6.87
N TRP A 100 9.48 -2.51 6.76
CA TRP A 100 9.23 -3.17 5.48
C TRP A 100 7.89 -2.77 4.83
N PHE A 101 6.90 -2.37 5.62
CA PHE A 101 5.56 -2.01 5.16
C PHE A 101 5.48 -0.58 4.63
N HIS A 102 6.44 0.27 5.00
CA HIS A 102 6.59 1.63 4.47
C HIS A 102 6.68 1.69 2.94
N GLY A 103 7.12 0.61 2.27
CA GLY A 103 7.20 0.62 0.80
C GLY A 103 5.87 0.48 0.12
N TYR A 104 5.06 -0.38 0.69
CA TYR A 104 3.74 -0.68 0.22
C TYR A 104 2.87 0.58 0.26
N VAL A 105 2.88 1.33 1.36
CA VAL A 105 2.07 2.55 1.49
C VAL A 105 2.43 3.60 0.42
N GLY A 106 3.71 3.74 0.07
CA GLY A 106 4.12 4.65 -0.99
C GLY A 106 3.71 4.22 -2.38
N LEU A 107 3.84 2.93 -2.67
CA LEU A 107 3.37 2.37 -3.93
C LEU A 107 1.84 2.46 -4.05
N GLU A 108 1.11 2.17 -2.97
CA GLU A 108 -0.35 2.26 -2.88
C GLU A 108 -0.84 3.70 -3.14
N ALA A 109 -0.11 4.70 -2.62
CA ALA A 109 -0.45 6.11 -2.84
C ALA A 109 -0.27 6.57 -4.30
N GLU A 110 0.53 5.87 -5.11
CA GLU A 110 0.77 6.21 -6.52
C GLU A 110 0.14 5.24 -7.52
N ALA A 111 -0.37 4.11 -7.05
CA ALA A 111 -1.00 3.12 -7.89
C ALA A 111 -2.27 3.69 -8.55
N ALA A 112 -2.53 3.27 -9.79
CA ALA A 112 -3.79 3.51 -10.50
C ALA A 112 -4.79 2.39 -10.20
N ASP A 113 -4.30 1.15 -10.10
CA ASP A 113 -5.08 -0.03 -9.76
C ASP A 113 -4.35 -0.93 -8.76
N VAL A 114 -5.13 -1.65 -7.96
CA VAL A 114 -4.65 -2.74 -7.11
C VAL A 114 -5.60 -3.92 -7.24
N ILE A 115 -5.04 -5.09 -7.55
CA ILE A 115 -5.72 -6.37 -7.31
C ILE A 115 -5.20 -6.95 -6.00
N ASN A 116 -6.08 -7.45 -5.13
CA ASN A 116 -5.72 -7.96 -3.82
C ASN A 116 -6.46 -9.26 -3.50
N PHE A 117 -5.74 -10.28 -3.05
CA PHE A 117 -6.33 -11.48 -2.45
C PHE A 117 -5.98 -11.54 -0.96
N GLU A 118 -7.01 -11.61 -0.12
CA GLU A 118 -6.86 -11.67 1.33
C GLU A 118 -7.48 -12.96 1.90
N PRO A 119 -6.65 -13.90 2.38
CA PRO A 119 -7.14 -15.16 2.94
C PRO A 119 -7.40 -15.11 4.46
N GLN A 120 -6.98 -14.05 5.16
CA GLN A 120 -7.00 -14.02 6.64
C GLN A 120 -7.63 -12.79 7.27
N LEU A 121 -7.56 -11.64 6.61
CA LEU A 121 -8.02 -10.36 7.14
C LEU A 121 -8.82 -9.63 6.06
N ILE A 122 -9.69 -8.72 6.46
CA ILE A 122 -10.33 -7.83 5.50
C ILE A 122 -9.25 -6.93 4.88
N PRO A 123 -9.27 -6.67 3.55
CA PRO A 123 -8.30 -5.79 2.90
C PRO A 123 -8.13 -4.49 3.67
N GLY A 124 -6.89 -4.08 3.96
CA GLY A 124 -6.62 -2.90 4.77
C GLY A 124 -7.27 -1.61 4.27
N LEU A 125 -7.55 -1.54 2.96
CA LEU A 125 -8.25 -0.43 2.32
C LEU A 125 -9.78 -0.41 2.57
N LEU A 126 -10.35 -1.50 3.07
CA LEU A 126 -11.79 -1.70 3.29
C LEU A 126 -12.13 -1.97 4.77
N GLN A 127 -11.22 -1.69 5.69
CA GLN A 127 -11.41 -1.92 7.13
C GLN A 127 -12.07 -0.72 7.81
N THR A 128 -13.00 -0.95 8.75
CA THR A 128 -13.54 0.11 9.62
C THR A 128 -12.62 0.39 10.81
N GLU A 129 -12.77 1.54 11.45
CA GLU A 129 -11.99 1.88 12.64
C GLU A 129 -12.14 0.83 13.76
N ALA A 130 -13.35 0.32 13.97
CA ALA A 130 -13.62 -0.68 15.01
C ALA A 130 -12.86 -1.99 14.72
N TYR A 131 -12.86 -2.44 13.47
CA TYR A 131 -12.12 -3.63 13.04
C TYR A 131 -10.61 -3.43 13.20
N VAL A 132 -10.08 -2.27 12.77
CA VAL A 132 -8.64 -1.95 12.91
C VAL A 132 -8.23 -1.93 14.38
N ARG A 133 -9.05 -1.33 15.24
CA ARG A 133 -8.82 -1.27 16.69
C ARG A 133 -8.82 -2.67 17.31
N ALA A 134 -9.75 -3.53 16.90
CA ALA A 134 -9.81 -4.92 17.34
C ALA A 134 -8.57 -5.72 16.91
N LEU A 135 -8.15 -5.55 15.65
CA LEU A 135 -6.94 -6.18 15.12
C LEU A 135 -5.68 -5.72 15.86
N ALA A 136 -5.52 -4.40 16.08
CA ALA A 136 -4.35 -3.85 16.77
C ALA A 136 -4.20 -4.42 18.19
N ARG A 137 -5.31 -4.62 18.91
CA ARG A 137 -5.34 -5.20 20.27
C ARG A 137 -4.93 -6.67 20.33
N THR A 138 -4.81 -7.37 19.20
CA THR A 138 -4.25 -8.73 19.18
C THR A 138 -2.75 -8.76 19.49
N VAL A 139 -2.05 -7.63 19.36
CA VAL A 139 -0.64 -7.49 19.72
C VAL A 139 -0.50 -7.41 21.24
N PRO A 140 0.17 -8.37 21.91
CA PRO A 140 0.31 -8.35 23.36
C PRO A 140 1.02 -7.08 23.86
N GLY A 141 0.45 -6.44 24.89
CA GLY A 141 1.06 -5.29 25.56
C GLY A 141 1.00 -3.96 24.79
N ILE A 142 0.23 -3.87 23.70
CA ILE A 142 0.05 -2.60 22.98
C ILE A 142 -0.74 -1.59 23.83
N SER A 143 -0.27 -0.33 23.89
CA SER A 143 -0.96 0.74 24.61
C SER A 143 -2.16 1.25 23.81
N SER A 144 -3.20 1.73 24.51
CA SER A 144 -4.37 2.34 23.86
C SER A 144 -4.00 3.52 22.97
N GLU A 145 -3.04 4.35 23.39
CA GLU A 145 -2.52 5.44 22.56
C GLU A 145 -1.92 4.94 21.24
N ARG A 146 -1.13 3.86 21.29
CA ARG A 146 -0.54 3.26 20.09
C ARG A 146 -1.60 2.67 19.16
N VAL A 147 -2.65 2.07 19.74
CA VAL A 147 -3.81 1.57 18.98
C VAL A 147 -4.50 2.71 18.22
N GLU A 148 -4.86 3.81 18.89
CA GLU A 148 -5.53 4.93 18.22
C GLU A 148 -4.66 5.58 17.14
N ARG A 149 -3.35 5.66 17.36
CA ARG A 149 -2.43 6.13 16.32
C ARG A 149 -2.38 5.18 15.12
N GLN A 150 -2.42 3.85 15.31
CA GLN A 150 -2.52 2.88 14.22
C GLN A 150 -3.83 2.99 13.45
N VAL A 151 -4.96 3.20 14.14
CA VAL A 151 -6.27 3.45 13.52
C VAL A 151 -6.18 4.68 12.61
N LYS A 152 -5.66 5.80 13.13
CA LYS A 152 -5.49 7.04 12.36
C LYS A 152 -4.67 6.82 11.09
N VAL A 153 -3.54 6.11 11.18
CA VAL A 153 -2.71 5.80 10.00
C VAL A 153 -3.48 4.95 9.00
N ARG A 154 -4.23 3.94 9.46
CA ARG A 154 -5.02 3.09 8.57
C ARG A 154 -6.07 3.90 7.82
N MET A 155 -6.78 4.80 8.51
CA MET A 155 -7.82 5.64 7.89
C MET A 155 -7.22 6.65 6.89
N LEU A 156 -6.05 7.22 7.20
CA LEU A 156 -5.33 8.08 6.25
C LEU A 156 -4.95 7.31 4.97
N ARG A 157 -4.50 6.05 5.09
CA ARG A 157 -4.17 5.21 3.92
C ARG A 157 -5.37 5.00 3.00
N GLN A 158 -6.58 4.85 3.56
CA GLN A 158 -7.80 4.57 2.80
C GLN A 158 -8.25 5.73 1.92
N GLN A 159 -7.74 6.95 2.15
CA GLN A 159 -8.10 8.14 1.35
C GLN A 159 -7.73 8.00 -0.14
N VAL A 160 -6.83 7.09 -0.51
CA VAL A 160 -6.51 6.76 -1.91
C VAL A 160 -7.73 6.31 -2.71
N LEU A 161 -8.75 5.73 -2.05
CA LEU A 161 -9.99 5.30 -2.69
C LEU A 161 -10.95 6.45 -3.05
N GLN A 162 -10.73 7.65 -2.49
CA GLN A 162 -11.63 8.81 -2.60
C GLN A 162 -10.95 10.07 -3.15
N ARG A 163 -9.70 9.98 -3.59
CA ARG A 163 -9.02 11.09 -4.28
C ARG A 163 -9.65 11.38 -5.65
N GLU A 164 -9.27 12.49 -6.28
CA GLU A 164 -9.83 12.95 -7.57
C GLU A 164 -9.75 11.88 -8.68
N ASP A 165 -8.61 11.19 -8.79
CA ASP A 165 -8.45 10.00 -9.63
C ASP A 165 -8.38 8.75 -8.73
N PRO A 166 -9.52 8.20 -8.27
CA PRO A 166 -9.54 7.22 -7.20
C PRO A 166 -8.83 5.93 -7.58
N LEU A 167 -8.11 5.34 -6.62
CA LEU A 167 -7.51 4.03 -6.80
C LEU A 167 -8.58 2.99 -7.15
N LYS A 168 -8.36 2.23 -8.22
CA LYS A 168 -9.24 1.13 -8.63
C LYS A 168 -8.84 -0.13 -7.86
N LEU A 169 -9.72 -0.63 -7.01
CA LEU A 169 -9.45 -1.82 -6.19
C LEU A 169 -10.28 -3.00 -6.68
N TRP A 170 -9.64 -4.13 -6.95
CA TRP A 170 -10.32 -5.43 -7.08
C TRP A 170 -9.86 -6.34 -5.95
N ALA A 171 -10.74 -6.56 -4.97
CA ALA A 171 -10.47 -7.39 -3.81
C ALA A 171 -11.21 -8.73 -3.90
N ILE A 172 -10.48 -9.83 -3.71
CA ILE A 172 -11.03 -11.16 -3.50
C ILE A 172 -10.75 -11.57 -2.04
N LEU A 173 -11.80 -11.84 -1.28
CA LEU A 173 -11.70 -12.28 0.11
C LEU A 173 -12.00 -13.77 0.18
N ASP A 174 -11.21 -14.53 0.95
CA ASP A 174 -11.64 -15.87 1.35
C ASP A 174 -12.86 -15.76 2.30
N GLU A 175 -13.84 -16.65 2.17
CA GLU A 175 -15.03 -16.66 3.04
C GLU A 175 -14.66 -16.72 4.54
N ALA A 176 -13.54 -17.33 4.91
CA ALA A 176 -13.06 -17.37 6.29
C ALA A 176 -12.84 -15.98 6.89
N VAL A 177 -12.47 -14.99 6.07
CA VAL A 177 -12.27 -13.60 6.50
C VAL A 177 -13.55 -12.99 7.05
N LEU A 178 -14.70 -13.30 6.43
CA LEU A 178 -15.99 -12.75 6.82
C LEU A 178 -16.57 -13.42 8.07
N ARG A 179 -16.09 -14.62 8.42
CA ARG A 179 -16.60 -15.45 9.51
C ARG A 179 -15.75 -15.42 10.77
N ARG A 180 -14.51 -14.92 10.71
CA ARG A 180 -13.63 -14.83 11.88
C ARG A 180 -14.08 -13.65 12.77
N PRO A 181 -14.39 -13.87 14.06
CA PRO A 181 -15.02 -12.85 14.91
C PRO A 181 -14.02 -11.83 15.49
N PHE A 182 -13.34 -11.07 14.64
CA PHE A 182 -12.44 -10.01 15.10
C PHE A 182 -13.23 -8.91 15.81
N GLY A 183 -12.90 -8.65 17.08
CA GLY A 183 -13.59 -7.62 17.88
C GLY A 183 -15.00 -8.01 18.34
N GLY A 184 -15.46 -9.22 18.04
CA GLY A 184 -16.79 -9.71 18.40
C GLY A 184 -17.88 -9.37 17.36
N PRO A 185 -19.14 -9.80 17.63
CA PRO A 185 -20.23 -9.73 16.65
C PRO A 185 -20.58 -8.32 16.18
N GLU A 186 -20.58 -7.34 17.09
CA GLU A 186 -20.94 -5.96 16.75
C GLU A 186 -19.93 -5.31 15.79
N VAL A 187 -18.63 -5.51 16.06
CA VAL A 187 -17.53 -5.02 15.20
C VAL A 187 -17.59 -5.66 13.82
N MET A 188 -17.84 -6.97 13.77
CA MET A 188 -17.96 -7.67 12.49
C MET A 188 -19.21 -7.23 11.73
N ARG A 189 -20.34 -6.96 12.38
CA ARG A 189 -21.54 -6.44 11.72
C ARG A 189 -21.27 -5.09 11.06
N GLU A 190 -20.73 -4.13 11.82
CA GLU A 190 -20.33 -2.82 11.28
C GLU A 190 -19.42 -2.96 10.06
N GLN A 191 -18.43 -3.85 10.16
CA GLN A 191 -17.47 -4.10 9.12
C GLN A 191 -18.07 -4.78 7.88
N LEU A 192 -18.98 -5.74 8.03
CA LEU A 192 -19.66 -6.40 6.91
C LEU A 192 -20.65 -5.46 6.22
N ASP A 193 -21.35 -4.63 6.99
CA ASP A 193 -22.25 -3.60 6.44
C ASP A 193 -21.44 -2.56 5.65
N HIS A 194 -20.26 -2.17 6.14
CA HIS A 194 -19.33 -1.31 5.40
C HIS A 194 -18.85 -1.96 4.09
N LEU A 195 -18.56 -3.28 4.07
CA LEU A 195 -18.20 -3.98 2.84
C LEU A 195 -19.32 -3.95 1.79
N VAL A 196 -20.57 -4.07 2.22
CA VAL A 196 -21.74 -3.94 1.33
C VAL A 196 -21.83 -2.52 0.78
N GLU A 197 -21.60 -1.50 1.60
CA GLU A 197 -21.61 -0.10 1.18
C GLU A 197 -20.53 0.18 0.13
N VAL A 198 -19.26 -0.12 0.44
CA VAL A 198 -18.13 0.18 -0.47
C VAL A 198 -18.15 -0.64 -1.74
N SER A 199 -18.80 -1.82 -1.75
CA SER A 199 -19.01 -2.59 -2.98
C SER A 199 -19.91 -1.89 -4.02
N THR A 200 -20.61 -0.81 -3.62
CA THR A 200 -21.40 0.01 -4.55
C THR A 200 -20.57 1.10 -5.24
N TRP A 201 -19.32 1.32 -4.82
CA TRP A 201 -18.47 2.37 -5.38
C TRP A 201 -17.93 1.98 -6.75
N ALA A 202 -17.89 2.92 -7.68
CA ALA A 202 -17.52 2.66 -9.07
C ALA A 202 -16.07 2.19 -9.27
N ASN A 203 -15.18 2.48 -8.31
CA ASN A 203 -13.76 2.11 -8.33
C ASN A 203 -13.45 0.83 -7.52
N ILE A 204 -14.46 0.14 -6.97
CA ILE A 204 -14.25 -1.04 -6.13
C ILE A 204 -15.01 -2.23 -6.71
N VAL A 205 -14.30 -3.35 -6.91
CA VAL A 205 -14.88 -4.66 -7.18
C VAL A 205 -14.56 -5.58 -6.02
N LEU A 206 -15.60 -6.04 -5.33
CA LEU A 206 -15.50 -6.97 -4.22
C LEU A 206 -16.01 -8.34 -4.64
N GLN A 207 -15.20 -9.38 -4.43
CA GLN A 207 -15.62 -10.76 -4.60
C GLN A 207 -15.27 -11.59 -3.38
N VAL A 208 -16.06 -12.63 -3.12
CA VAL A 208 -15.76 -13.63 -2.10
C VAL A 208 -15.46 -14.95 -2.77
N LEU A 209 -14.36 -15.59 -2.38
CA LEU A 209 -14.06 -16.98 -2.70
C LEU A 209 -14.78 -17.87 -1.67
N PRO A 210 -15.93 -18.49 -2.03
CA PRO A 210 -16.70 -19.28 -1.09
C PRO A 210 -16.00 -20.59 -0.78
N PHE A 211 -16.28 -21.19 0.39
CA PHE A 211 -15.74 -22.52 0.72
C PHE A 211 -16.15 -23.60 -0.28
N SER A 212 -17.30 -23.42 -0.95
CA SER A 212 -17.77 -24.32 -2.01
C SER A 212 -16.89 -24.31 -3.27
N ALA A 213 -16.02 -23.30 -3.44
CA ALA A 213 -15.05 -23.27 -4.54
C ALA A 213 -13.96 -24.34 -4.39
N GLY A 214 -13.79 -24.91 -3.19
CA GLY A 214 -12.83 -25.97 -2.92
C GLY A 214 -11.38 -25.47 -2.97
N SER A 215 -10.49 -26.28 -3.54
CA SER A 215 -9.08 -25.91 -3.64
C SER A 215 -8.87 -24.74 -4.60
N HIS A 216 -8.00 -23.80 -4.19
CA HIS A 216 -7.60 -22.66 -4.99
C HIS A 216 -6.07 -22.56 -5.02
N PRO A 217 -5.47 -21.92 -6.03
CA PRO A 217 -4.01 -21.93 -6.22
C PRO A 217 -3.23 -21.00 -5.26
N ALA A 218 -3.89 -20.04 -4.61
CA ALA A 218 -3.24 -19.05 -3.74
C ALA A 218 -3.09 -19.53 -2.28
N ILE A 219 -2.57 -20.75 -2.09
CA ILE A 219 -2.41 -21.37 -0.75
C ILE A 219 -1.24 -20.75 0.02
N SER A 220 -0.27 -20.14 -0.69
CA SER A 220 0.94 -19.55 -0.10
C SER A 220 0.68 -18.29 0.73
N GLY A 221 -0.50 -17.68 0.63
CA GLY A 221 -0.89 -16.50 1.40
C GLY A 221 -1.53 -15.40 0.56
N GLY A 222 -1.78 -14.27 1.22
CA GLY A 222 -2.32 -13.08 0.58
C GLY A 222 -1.28 -12.34 -0.23
N PHE A 223 -1.73 -11.64 -1.27
CA PHE A 223 -0.89 -10.84 -2.14
C PHE A 223 -1.68 -9.70 -2.76
N ALA A 224 -0.95 -8.64 -3.14
CA ALA A 224 -1.48 -7.55 -3.93
C ALA A 224 -0.59 -7.31 -5.15
N VAL A 225 -1.17 -6.90 -6.28
CA VAL A 225 -0.41 -6.38 -7.42
C VAL A 225 -0.84 -4.94 -7.65
N LEU A 226 0.12 -4.02 -7.60
CA LEU A 226 -0.08 -2.59 -7.78
C LEU A 226 0.27 -2.21 -9.22
N GLY A 227 -0.71 -1.69 -9.96
CA GLY A 227 -0.56 -1.16 -11.31
C GLY A 227 -0.36 0.35 -11.33
N PHE A 228 0.45 0.84 -12.28
CA PHE A 228 0.80 2.25 -12.40
C PHE A 228 0.41 2.82 -13.77
N PRO A 229 0.05 4.12 -13.85
CA PRO A 229 -0.52 4.71 -15.08
C PRO A 229 0.48 4.92 -16.23
N ASP A 230 1.79 4.99 -15.95
CA ASP A 230 2.81 5.23 -16.97
C ASP A 230 3.21 3.92 -17.66
N THR A 231 3.13 3.89 -19.00
CA THR A 231 3.48 2.74 -19.87
C THR A 231 4.92 2.23 -19.77
N GLY A 232 5.79 2.92 -19.06
CA GLY A 232 7.18 2.51 -18.79
C GLY A 232 7.44 2.04 -17.37
N ASP A 233 6.42 2.04 -16.50
CA ASP A 233 6.55 1.59 -15.12
C ASP A 233 6.10 0.13 -15.01
N THR A 234 6.89 -0.68 -14.31
CA THR A 234 6.54 -2.08 -14.04
C THR A 234 5.64 -2.13 -12.82
N ASP A 235 4.52 -2.85 -12.93
CA ASP A 235 3.69 -3.21 -11.77
C ASP A 235 4.52 -3.91 -10.70
N VAL A 236 4.00 -3.92 -9.47
CA VAL A 236 4.70 -4.51 -8.33
C VAL A 236 3.78 -5.51 -7.66
N ALA A 237 4.22 -6.76 -7.56
CA ALA A 237 3.58 -7.73 -6.67
C ALA A 237 4.14 -7.59 -5.25
N TYR A 238 3.24 -7.54 -4.27
CA TYR A 238 3.55 -7.48 -2.84
C TYR A 238 2.97 -8.70 -2.14
N LEU A 239 3.78 -9.34 -1.30
CA LEU A 239 3.34 -10.41 -0.42
C LEU A 239 3.59 -10.02 1.03
N ASP A 240 2.56 -10.24 1.85
CA ASP A 240 2.62 -9.97 3.28
C ASP A 240 3.29 -11.13 4.04
N ALA A 241 4.58 -11.31 3.75
CA ALA A 241 5.47 -12.22 4.49
C ALA A 241 6.23 -11.45 5.59
N HIS A 242 6.79 -12.16 6.58
CA HIS A 242 7.67 -11.55 7.59
C HIS A 242 8.82 -10.76 6.93
N GLY A 243 8.71 -9.43 6.92
CA GLY A 243 9.69 -8.54 6.28
C GLY A 243 9.30 -7.96 4.91
N GLY A 244 8.09 -8.24 4.41
CA GLY A 244 7.51 -7.70 3.18
C GLY A 244 8.29 -8.06 1.91
N LEU A 245 7.67 -8.82 1.00
CA LEU A 245 8.29 -9.17 -0.27
C LEU A 245 7.71 -8.32 -1.39
N TYR A 246 8.59 -7.66 -2.15
CA TYR A 246 8.24 -6.84 -3.31
C TYR A 246 8.91 -7.47 -4.53
N LEU A 247 8.11 -7.78 -5.55
CA LEU A 247 8.54 -8.38 -6.79
C LEU A 247 8.18 -7.44 -7.94
N ASP A 248 9.19 -6.91 -8.61
CA ASP A 248 9.07 -6.00 -9.77
C ASP A 248 9.60 -6.65 -11.06
N GLY A 249 9.88 -7.95 -11.02
CA GLY A 249 10.23 -8.75 -12.20
C GLY A 249 8.97 -9.02 -13.04
N ALA A 250 9.05 -8.80 -14.35
CA ALA A 250 7.92 -8.99 -15.25
C ALA A 250 7.30 -10.39 -15.16
N ALA A 251 8.12 -11.44 -15.03
CA ALA A 251 7.65 -12.82 -14.89
C ALA A 251 6.88 -13.04 -13.57
N ASP A 252 7.36 -12.47 -12.47
CA ASP A 252 6.70 -12.59 -11.16
C ASP A 252 5.35 -11.87 -11.18
N VAL A 253 5.31 -10.64 -11.70
CA VAL A 253 4.08 -9.85 -11.82
C VAL A 253 3.04 -10.56 -12.68
N VAL A 254 3.43 -11.07 -13.85
CA VAL A 254 2.54 -11.82 -14.74
C VAL A 254 1.98 -13.03 -14.01
N TRP A 255 2.82 -13.77 -13.29
CA TRP A 255 2.40 -14.94 -12.54
C TRP A 255 1.35 -14.59 -11.45
N TYR A 256 1.53 -13.51 -10.69
CA TYR A 256 0.54 -13.10 -9.68
C TYR A 256 -0.76 -12.57 -10.30
N ARG A 257 -0.71 -11.92 -11.46
CA ARG A 257 -1.91 -11.52 -12.20
C ARG A 257 -2.69 -12.74 -12.71
N GLU A 258 -2.01 -13.73 -13.29
CA GLU A 258 -2.63 -15.01 -13.71
C GLU A 258 -3.20 -15.78 -12.52
N LEU A 259 -2.48 -15.79 -11.39
CA LEU A 259 -2.97 -16.38 -10.15
C LEU A 259 -4.26 -15.72 -9.68
N PHE A 260 -4.32 -14.38 -9.71
CA PHE A 260 -5.53 -13.63 -9.37
C PHE A 260 -6.68 -13.95 -10.32
N ASP A 261 -6.42 -14.08 -11.63
CA ASP A 261 -7.43 -14.46 -12.61
C ASP A 261 -8.04 -15.83 -12.34
N HIS A 262 -7.22 -16.79 -11.89
CA HIS A 262 -7.71 -18.10 -11.46
C HIS A 262 -8.59 -18.04 -10.21
N LEU A 263 -8.31 -17.12 -9.28
CA LEU A 263 -9.16 -16.88 -8.12
C LEU A 263 -10.47 -16.22 -8.54
N ARG A 264 -10.39 -15.18 -9.37
CA ARG A 264 -11.54 -14.43 -9.92
C ARG A 264 -12.55 -15.35 -10.59
N ALA A 265 -12.08 -16.31 -11.39
CA ALA A 265 -12.93 -17.27 -12.08
C ALA A 265 -13.69 -18.23 -11.13
N ARG A 266 -13.24 -18.38 -9.88
CA ARG A 266 -13.83 -19.27 -8.87
C ARG A 266 -14.59 -18.51 -7.78
N ALA A 267 -14.27 -17.23 -7.59
CA ALA A 267 -14.95 -16.36 -6.65
C ALA A 267 -16.40 -16.11 -7.13
N ALA A 268 -17.29 -15.88 -6.17
CA ALA A 268 -18.63 -15.41 -6.46
C ALA A 268 -18.56 -14.10 -7.25
N ASP A 269 -19.46 -13.91 -8.22
CA ASP A 269 -19.61 -12.61 -8.88
C ASP A 269 -19.99 -11.50 -7.87
N PRO A 270 -19.87 -10.22 -8.25
CA PRO A 270 -20.12 -9.11 -7.33
C PRO A 270 -21.51 -9.10 -6.70
N ASP A 271 -22.56 -9.44 -7.46
CA ASP A 271 -23.94 -9.47 -6.95
C ASP A 271 -24.10 -10.57 -5.90
N ARG A 272 -23.62 -11.78 -6.23
CA ARG A 272 -23.65 -12.92 -5.31
C ARG A 272 -22.76 -12.71 -4.08
N THR A 273 -21.67 -11.98 -4.24
CA THR A 273 -20.81 -11.54 -3.14
C THR A 273 -21.58 -10.66 -2.16
N GLY A 274 -22.31 -9.65 -2.66
CA GLY A 274 -23.14 -8.79 -1.81
C GLY A 274 -24.20 -9.57 -1.03
N GLU A 275 -24.84 -10.57 -1.66
CA GLU A 275 -25.78 -11.46 -0.99
C GLU A 275 -25.12 -12.31 0.11
N LEU A 276 -23.93 -12.86 -0.17
CA LEU A 276 -23.19 -13.68 0.77
C LEU A 276 -22.75 -12.87 2.01
N VAL A 277 -22.21 -11.67 1.81
CA VAL A 277 -21.81 -10.77 2.89
C VAL A 277 -23.02 -10.41 3.76
N LYS A 278 -24.16 -10.04 3.16
CA LYS A 278 -25.42 -9.75 3.87
C LYS A 278 -25.92 -10.95 4.66
N LYS A 279 -25.81 -12.16 4.10
CA LYS A 279 -26.20 -13.40 4.76
C LYS A 279 -25.34 -13.65 6.00
N ILE A 280 -24.02 -13.54 5.87
CA ILE A 280 -23.08 -13.76 6.99
C ILE A 280 -23.27 -12.70 8.10
N SER A 281 -23.54 -11.45 7.73
CA SER A 281 -23.84 -10.37 8.69
C SER A 281 -25.07 -10.71 9.56
N LYS A 282 -26.12 -11.28 8.96
CA LYS A 282 -27.33 -11.73 9.67
C LYS A 282 -27.11 -12.96 10.54
N GLU A 283 -26.29 -13.92 10.09
CA GLU A 283 -25.95 -15.14 10.85
C GLU A 283 -25.14 -14.86 12.12
N SER A 284 -24.43 -13.73 12.16
CA SER A 284 -23.57 -13.33 13.27
C SER A 284 -24.30 -12.52 14.36
N THR A 285 -25.63 -12.44 14.30
CA THR A 285 -26.51 -11.75 15.27
C THR A 285 -27.21 -12.76 16.17
#